data_AF-A0A6J0U5G8-F1
#
_entry.id   AF-A0A6J0U5G8-F1
#
_cell.length_a   1.000
_cell.length_b   1.000
_cell.length_c   1.000
_cell.angle_alpha   90.00
_cell.angle_beta   90.00
_cell.angle_gamma   90.00
#
_symmetry.space_group_name_H-M   'P 1'
#
loop_
_entity.id
_entity.type
_entity.pdbx_description
1 polymer ?
#
loop_
_entity_poly.entity_id
_entity_poly.type
_entity_poly.pdbx_seq_one_letter_code
_entity_poly.pdbx_strand_id
1 'polypeptide(L)'
;MRSLLALVLSLLALVDVSWTSVQDKARDKARDLVLEFFHNRSLVQYLFKERAMTALNMEEFPMGTYIRLQVELDQTVCRKSQRRTENCQIKSRGRKQTCLACFKFDSINEERVLDQAIHCLSPQNSNFQHAKTIHEQNCEEVKKANEQYYQPGRFAFSRGRQS
;
A
#
# COMPACT_ATOMS: atom_id res chain seq x y z
N MET A 1 8.03 32.32 -36.35
CA MET A 1 8.56 31.24 -35.47
C MET A 1 8.25 31.51 -33.99
N ARG A 2 6.96 31.56 -33.59
CA ARG A 2 6.57 31.79 -32.17
C ARG A 2 5.33 30.99 -31.72
N SER A 3 4.73 30.19 -32.60
CA SER A 3 3.44 29.53 -32.34
C SER A 3 3.57 28.03 -32.00
N LEU A 4 4.76 27.43 -32.14
CA LEU A 4 4.99 26.01 -31.84
C LEU A 4 5.34 25.72 -30.38
N LEU A 5 5.68 26.74 -29.59
CA LEU A 5 6.05 26.57 -28.17
C LEU A 5 4.82 26.45 -27.23
N ALA A 6 3.65 26.92 -27.65
CA ALA A 6 2.43 26.89 -26.82
C ALA A 6 1.75 25.51 -26.78
N LEU A 7 1.98 24.67 -27.80
CA LEU A 7 1.40 23.32 -27.89
C LEU A 7 2.16 22.26 -27.08
N VAL A 8 3.44 22.51 -26.75
CA VAL A 8 4.24 21.55 -25.96
C VAL A 8 3.95 21.66 -24.45
N LEU A 9 3.63 22.87 -23.97
CA LEU A 9 3.29 23.10 -22.55
C LEU A 9 1.94 22.50 -22.12
N SER A 10 1.02 22.29 -23.06
CA SER A 10 -0.31 21.73 -22.78
C SER A 10 -0.32 20.20 -22.69
N LEU A 11 0.62 19.50 -23.32
CA LEU A 11 0.74 18.03 -23.22
C LEU A 11 1.36 17.55 -21.90
N LEU A 12 2.26 18.32 -21.29
CA LEU A 12 2.88 17.92 -20.01
C LEU A 12 1.88 17.94 -18.84
N ALA A 13 0.90 18.85 -18.85
CA ALA A 13 -0.10 18.94 -17.79
C ALA A 13 -1.11 17.77 -17.78
N LEU A 14 -1.31 17.08 -18.91
CA LEU A 14 -2.24 15.95 -18.99
C LEU A 14 -1.63 14.66 -18.45
N VAL A 15 -0.30 14.52 -18.54
CA VAL A 15 0.41 13.36 -18.00
C VAL A 15 0.34 13.41 -16.47
N ASP A 16 0.72 14.52 -15.83
CA ASP A 16 0.74 14.63 -14.36
C ASP A 16 -0.63 14.33 -13.68
N VAL A 17 -1.74 14.68 -14.35
CA VAL A 17 -3.10 14.43 -13.84
C VAL A 17 -3.48 12.95 -13.83
N SER A 18 -3.02 12.15 -14.81
CA SER A 18 -3.35 10.72 -14.82
C SER A 18 -2.60 9.94 -13.74
N TRP A 19 -1.32 10.26 -13.52
CA TRP A 19 -0.48 9.56 -12.55
C TRP A 19 -0.94 9.80 -11.11
N THR A 20 -1.22 11.06 -10.76
CA THR A 20 -1.77 11.41 -9.44
C THR A 20 -3.05 10.63 -9.12
N SER A 21 -3.96 10.48 -10.09
CA SER A 21 -5.21 9.74 -9.90
C SER A 21 -5.03 8.24 -9.63
N VAL A 22 -4.01 7.60 -10.22
CA VAL A 22 -3.71 6.18 -10.00
C VAL A 22 -3.09 5.99 -8.61
N GLN A 23 -2.16 6.87 -8.24
CA GLN A 23 -1.52 6.86 -6.92
C GLN A 23 -2.54 7.07 -5.80
N ASP A 24 -3.49 8.00 -5.98
CA ASP A 24 -4.55 8.27 -5.01
C ASP A 24 -5.47 7.05 -4.83
N LYS A 25 -5.87 6.38 -5.92
CA LYS A 25 -6.66 5.13 -5.85
C LYS A 25 -5.91 4.02 -5.13
N ALA A 26 -4.64 3.80 -5.47
CA ALA A 26 -3.81 2.80 -4.81
C ALA A 26 -3.67 3.08 -3.31
N ARG A 27 -3.52 4.36 -2.95
CA ARG A 27 -3.45 4.82 -1.55
C ARG A 27 -4.75 4.56 -0.80
N ASP A 28 -5.89 4.97 -1.35
CA ASP A 28 -7.21 4.78 -0.73
C ASP A 28 -7.54 3.30 -0.56
N LYS A 29 -7.20 2.49 -1.56
CA LYS A 29 -7.37 1.04 -1.49
C LYS A 29 -6.47 0.41 -0.43
N ALA A 30 -5.20 0.80 -0.37
CA ALA A 30 -4.26 0.29 0.62
C ALA A 30 -4.71 0.66 2.05
N ARG A 31 -5.23 1.87 2.25
CA ARG A 31 -5.88 2.30 3.49
C ARG A 31 -7.03 1.38 3.88
N ASP A 32 -7.95 1.11 2.95
CA ASP A 32 -9.12 0.29 3.23
C ASP A 32 -8.72 -1.15 3.58
N LEU A 33 -7.73 -1.71 2.89
CA LEU A 33 -7.15 -3.03 3.20
C LEU A 33 -6.54 -3.07 4.62
N VAL A 34 -5.84 -2.02 5.05
CA VAL A 34 -5.32 -1.93 6.42
C VAL A 34 -6.45 -1.88 7.44
N LEU A 35 -7.49 -1.06 7.20
CA LEU A 35 -8.63 -0.96 8.10
C LEU A 35 -9.41 -2.28 8.17
N GLU A 36 -9.56 -2.98 7.05
CA GLU A 36 -10.17 -4.31 7.02
C GLU A 36 -9.32 -5.33 7.79
N PHE A 37 -8.02 -5.43 7.49
CA PHE A 37 -7.10 -6.34 8.16
C PHE A 37 -7.08 -6.11 9.68
N PHE A 38 -6.98 -4.85 10.12
CA PHE A 38 -6.97 -4.51 11.54
C PHE A 38 -8.27 -4.94 12.21
N HIS A 39 -9.41 -4.59 11.62
CA HIS A 39 -10.70 -4.94 12.19
C HIS A 39 -11.01 -6.42 12.10
N ASN A 40 -10.48 -7.21 11.18
CA ASN A 40 -10.74 -8.64 11.11
C ASN A 40 -10.09 -9.44 12.26
N ARG A 41 -9.13 -8.87 12.98
CA ARG A 41 -8.50 -9.51 14.16
C ARG A 41 -9.52 -9.78 15.27
N SER A 42 -9.43 -10.97 15.88
CA SER A 42 -10.34 -11.41 16.95
C SER A 42 -10.20 -10.60 18.24
N LEU A 43 -8.99 -10.15 18.55
CA LEU A 43 -8.68 -9.36 19.75
C LEU A 43 -9.17 -7.90 19.65
N VAL A 44 -9.58 -7.45 18.46
CA VAL A 44 -10.11 -6.09 18.25
C VAL A 44 -11.61 -6.10 18.53
N GLN A 45 -12.00 -5.59 19.69
CA GLN A 45 -13.40 -5.55 20.16
C GLN A 45 -14.12 -4.23 19.86
N TYR A 46 -13.35 -3.15 19.65
CA TYR A 46 -13.86 -1.82 19.37
C TYR A 46 -13.64 -1.46 17.91
N LEU A 47 -14.46 -0.55 17.40
CA LEU A 47 -14.21 0.08 16.11
C LEU A 47 -13.11 1.13 16.27
N PHE A 48 -12.19 1.18 15.32
CA PHE A 48 -11.17 2.21 15.21
C PHE A 48 -11.40 3.02 13.94
N LYS A 49 -11.09 4.31 14.00
CA LYS A 49 -11.10 5.20 12.84
C LYS A 49 -9.68 5.60 12.50
N GLU A 50 -9.42 5.82 11.22
CA GLU A 50 -8.20 6.49 10.82
C GLU A 50 -8.16 7.90 11.42
N ARG A 51 -7.02 8.22 12.03
CA ARG A 51 -6.64 9.59 12.38
C ARG A 51 -5.80 10.22 11.28
N ALA A 52 -4.80 9.49 10.83
CA ALA A 52 -3.83 9.98 9.86
C ALA A 52 -3.28 8.81 9.03
N MET A 53 -2.95 9.11 7.79
CA MET A 53 -2.26 8.19 6.91
C MET A 53 -1.07 8.91 6.25
N THR A 54 0.10 8.31 6.36
CA THR A 54 1.33 8.80 5.74
C THR A 54 1.81 7.78 4.71
N ALA A 55 1.82 8.16 3.43
CA ALA A 55 2.51 7.39 2.40
C ALA A 55 4.02 7.60 2.60
N LEU A 56 4.75 6.53 2.89
CA LEU A 56 6.19 6.56 3.14
C LEU A 56 6.99 6.35 1.87
N ASN A 57 6.44 5.59 0.92
CA ASN A 57 7.05 5.33 -0.36
C ASN A 57 5.98 4.85 -1.34
N MET A 58 6.12 5.23 -2.61
CA MET A 58 5.35 4.69 -3.71
C MET A 58 6.26 4.59 -4.92
N GLU A 59 6.32 3.40 -5.51
CA GLU A 59 7.21 3.09 -6.62
C GLU A 59 6.46 2.22 -7.63
N GLU A 60 6.65 2.50 -8.90
CA GLU A 60 6.09 1.70 -9.97
C GLU A 60 7.11 0.69 -10.50
N PHE A 61 6.62 -0.51 -10.78
CA PHE A 61 7.41 -1.59 -11.35
C PHE A 61 6.66 -2.24 -12.50
N PRO A 62 7.36 -3.02 -13.35
CA PRO A 62 6.74 -3.74 -14.45
C PRO A 62 5.55 -4.61 -14.04
N MET A 63 5.62 -5.31 -12.89
CA MET A 63 4.54 -6.18 -12.44
C MET A 63 3.55 -5.47 -11.51
N GLY A 64 3.71 -4.15 -11.32
CA GLY A 64 2.72 -3.26 -10.74
C GLY A 64 3.23 -2.39 -9.61
N THR A 65 2.30 -1.63 -9.01
CA THR A 65 2.62 -0.53 -8.11
C THR A 65 2.88 -1.03 -6.71
N TYR A 66 4.04 -0.68 -6.18
CA TYR A 66 4.40 -0.90 -4.78
C TYR A 66 4.09 0.35 -3.96
N ILE A 67 3.42 0.17 -2.83
CA ILE A 67 3.14 1.24 -1.87
C ILE A 67 3.54 0.80 -0.47
N ARG A 68 4.18 1.70 0.27
CA ARG A 68 4.44 1.58 1.70
C ARG A 68 3.82 2.75 2.43
N LEU A 69 3.05 2.45 3.48
CA LEU A 69 2.31 3.46 4.22
C LEU A 69 2.25 3.15 5.72
N GLN A 70 1.99 4.20 6.49
CA GLN A 70 1.73 4.14 7.92
C GLN A 70 0.33 4.72 8.19
N VAL A 71 -0.54 3.94 8.82
CA VAL A 71 -1.88 4.37 9.22
C VAL A 71 -1.95 4.48 10.74
N GLU A 72 -2.34 5.63 11.24
CA GLU A 72 -2.64 5.86 12.65
C GLU A 72 -4.14 5.71 12.90
N LEU A 73 -4.49 4.90 13.89
CA LEU A 73 -5.84 4.54 14.23
C LEU A 73 -6.19 4.98 15.66
N ASP A 74 -7.40 5.50 15.82
CA ASP A 74 -7.98 5.88 17.09
C ASP A 74 -9.19 5.04 17.46
N GLN A 75 -9.18 4.56 18.70
CA GLN A 75 -10.31 3.83 19.26
C GLN A 75 -11.55 4.74 19.34
N THR A 76 -12.68 4.22 18.89
CA THR A 76 -13.99 4.87 19.05
C THR A 76 -14.74 4.33 20.27
N VAL A 77 -15.86 4.97 20.62
CA VAL A 77 -16.79 4.46 21.63
C VAL A 77 -17.58 3.22 21.17
N CYS A 78 -17.64 2.98 19.86
CA CYS A 78 -18.42 1.89 19.28
C CYS A 78 -17.70 0.54 19.39
N ARG A 79 -18.49 -0.52 19.54
CA ARG A 79 -18.01 -1.89 19.40
C ARG A 79 -17.80 -2.23 17.92
N LYS A 80 -16.92 -3.20 17.63
CA LYS A 80 -16.69 -3.71 16.27
C LYS A 80 -17.98 -4.22 15.60
N SER A 81 -18.91 -4.78 16.37
CA SER A 81 -20.23 -5.20 15.87
C SER A 81 -21.11 -4.05 15.36
N GLN A 82 -20.81 -2.81 15.76
CA GLN A 82 -21.54 -1.60 15.39
C GLN A 82 -20.87 -0.87 14.21
N ARG A 83 -20.08 -1.57 13.38
CA ARG A 83 -19.30 -0.99 12.27
C ARG A 83 -20.14 -0.20 11.25
N ARG A 84 -21.43 -0.50 11.13
CA ARG A 84 -22.36 0.18 10.21
C ARG A 84 -22.95 1.48 10.78
N THR A 85 -22.63 1.85 12.02
CA THR A 85 -23.15 3.06 12.65
C THR A 85 -22.36 4.30 12.21
N GLU A 86 -23.05 5.29 11.66
CA GLU A 86 -22.43 6.50 11.09
C GLU A 86 -21.81 7.43 12.16
N ASN A 87 -22.35 7.43 13.39
CA ASN A 87 -21.99 8.38 14.46
C ASN A 87 -21.03 7.82 15.53
N CYS A 88 -20.02 7.04 15.14
CA CYS A 88 -19.02 6.54 16.08
C CYS A 88 -17.96 7.59 16.43
N GLN A 89 -18.11 8.24 17.58
CA GLN A 89 -17.18 9.26 18.08
C GLN A 89 -15.85 8.65 18.57
N ILE A 90 -14.77 9.41 18.42
CA ILE A 90 -13.46 9.03 18.97
C ILE A 90 -13.54 9.00 20.49
N LYS A 91 -13.05 7.93 21.11
CA LYS A 91 -13.04 7.78 22.56
C LYS A 91 -11.93 8.65 23.16
N SER A 92 -12.30 9.57 24.04
CA SER A 92 -11.31 10.35 24.81
C SER A 92 -10.40 9.40 25.60
N ARG A 93 -9.08 9.61 25.48
CA ARG A 93 -8.04 8.74 26.05
C ARG A 93 -8.17 7.26 25.61
N GLY A 94 -8.77 7.03 24.44
CA GLY A 94 -8.85 5.72 23.82
C GLY A 94 -7.48 5.18 23.43
N ARG A 95 -7.44 3.88 23.12
CA ARG A 95 -6.22 3.25 22.60
C ARG A 95 -5.89 3.83 21.22
N LYS A 96 -4.60 4.02 20.99
CA LYS A 96 -4.03 4.38 19.69
C LYS A 96 -3.33 3.17 19.12
N GLN A 97 -3.41 2.98 17.81
CA GLN A 97 -2.65 1.95 17.10
C GLN A 97 -1.99 2.58 15.89
N THR A 98 -0.83 2.06 15.53
CA THR A 98 -0.12 2.42 14.31
C THR A 98 0.07 1.14 13.50
N CYS A 99 -0.46 1.13 12.29
CA CYS A 99 -0.29 0.06 11.32
C CYS A 99 0.78 0.46 10.32
N LEU A 100 1.82 -0.35 10.23
CA LEU A 100 2.79 -0.32 9.15
C LEU A 100 2.30 -1.29 8.08
N ALA A 101 2.24 -0.86 6.84
CA ALA A 101 1.77 -1.69 5.75
C ALA A 101 2.56 -1.45 4.47
N CYS A 102 2.73 -2.51 3.70
CA CYS A 102 3.20 -2.45 2.33
C CYS A 102 2.42 -3.43 1.47
N PHE A 103 2.14 -2.99 0.25
CA PHE A 103 1.36 -3.73 -0.73
C PHE A 103 2.06 -3.66 -2.08
N LYS A 104 1.95 -4.76 -2.83
CA LYS A 104 2.24 -4.81 -4.24
C LYS A 104 0.92 -5.05 -4.98
N PHE A 105 0.46 -4.06 -5.74
CA PHE A 105 -0.69 -4.21 -6.62
C PHE A 105 -0.25 -4.71 -7.99
N ASP A 106 -1.12 -5.47 -8.65
CA ASP A 106 -0.88 -6.00 -10.01
C ASP A 106 -1.01 -4.86 -11.04
N SER A 107 -0.11 -4.81 -12.04
CA SER A 107 -0.16 -3.82 -13.11
C SER A 107 -1.34 -4.00 -14.07
N ILE A 108 -1.87 -5.22 -14.20
CA ILE A 108 -3.00 -5.52 -15.10
C ILE A 108 -4.34 -5.30 -14.37
N ASN A 109 -4.39 -5.68 -13.10
CA ASN A 109 -5.58 -5.54 -12.27
C ASN A 109 -5.23 -4.83 -10.96
N GLU A 110 -5.39 -3.51 -10.93
CA GLU A 110 -5.10 -2.68 -9.76
C GLU A 110 -5.91 -3.10 -8.51
N GLU A 111 -7.01 -3.86 -8.67
CA GLU A 111 -7.76 -4.42 -7.54
C GLU A 111 -7.08 -5.65 -6.92
N ARG A 112 -6.22 -6.34 -7.66
CA ARG A 112 -5.50 -7.52 -7.19
C ARG A 112 -4.24 -7.12 -6.43
N VAL A 113 -4.10 -7.68 -5.22
CA VAL A 113 -2.87 -7.61 -4.43
C VAL A 113 -2.01 -8.82 -4.80
N LEU A 114 -0.79 -8.59 -5.28
CA LEU A 114 0.19 -9.63 -5.56
C LEU A 114 0.83 -10.16 -4.28
N ASP A 115 1.22 -9.24 -3.39
CA ASP A 115 1.73 -9.57 -2.06
C ASP A 115 1.52 -8.40 -1.09
N GLN A 116 1.54 -8.69 0.22
CA GLN A 116 1.35 -7.70 1.26
C GLN A 116 2.00 -8.11 2.59
N ALA A 117 2.43 -7.10 3.35
CA ALA A 117 2.75 -7.26 4.76
C ALA A 117 2.08 -6.14 5.56
N ILE A 118 1.41 -6.51 6.66
CA ILE A 118 0.72 -5.55 7.53
C ILE A 118 0.99 -5.87 8.99
N HIS A 119 1.50 -4.90 9.73
CA HIS A 119 1.78 -5.03 11.16
C HIS A 119 1.23 -3.83 11.94
N CYS A 120 0.24 -4.09 12.80
CA CYS A 120 -0.37 -3.08 13.67
C CYS A 120 0.04 -3.27 15.13
N LEU A 121 0.49 -2.19 15.75
CA LEU A 121 1.01 -2.15 17.12
C LEU A 121 0.59 -0.88 17.85
N SER A 122 0.61 -0.89 19.18
CA SER A 122 0.55 0.35 19.95
C SER A 122 1.83 1.16 19.74
N PRO A 123 1.77 2.48 19.47
CA PRO A 123 2.97 3.30 19.37
C PRO A 123 3.74 3.41 20.69
N GLN A 124 3.09 3.11 21.82
CA GLN A 124 3.73 3.07 23.15
C GLN A 124 4.41 1.72 23.46
N ASN A 125 4.34 0.75 22.54
CA ASN A 125 4.99 -0.54 22.73
C ASN A 125 6.52 -0.37 22.67
N SER A 126 7.25 -0.89 23.66
CA SER A 126 8.72 -0.84 23.69
C SER A 126 9.37 -1.45 22.45
N ASN A 127 8.72 -2.43 21.84
CA ASN A 127 9.23 -3.16 20.68
C ASN A 127 8.84 -2.51 19.35
N PHE A 128 8.18 -1.34 19.37
CA PHE A 128 7.69 -0.69 18.15
C PHE A 128 8.80 -0.42 17.13
N GLN A 129 9.96 0.08 17.58
CA GLN A 129 11.10 0.35 16.68
C GLN A 129 11.67 -0.94 16.07
N HIS A 130 11.84 -1.99 16.89
CA HIS A 130 12.32 -3.28 16.39
C HIS A 130 11.34 -3.90 15.38
N ALA A 131 10.03 -3.85 15.68
CA ALA A 131 9.00 -4.34 14.79
C ALA A 131 8.93 -3.54 13.48
N LYS A 132 9.22 -2.23 13.53
CA LYS A 132 9.33 -1.40 12.33
C LYS A 132 10.49 -1.87 11.44
N THR A 133 11.66 -2.13 12.00
CA THR A 133 12.82 -2.64 11.22
C THR A 133 12.52 -4.00 10.58
N ILE A 134 11.93 -4.94 11.33
CA ILE A 134 11.53 -6.25 10.77
C ILE A 134 10.49 -6.05 9.66
N HIS A 135 9.54 -5.15 9.87
CA HIS A 135 8.51 -4.87 8.87
C HIS A 135 9.11 -4.27 7.59
N GLU A 136 10.09 -3.37 7.71
CA GLU A 136 10.81 -2.82 6.55
C GLU A 136 11.49 -3.93 5.74
N GLN A 137 12.11 -4.93 6.38
CA GLN A 137 12.68 -6.08 5.69
C GLN A 137 11.62 -6.91 4.96
N ASN A 138 10.48 -7.18 5.60
CA ASN A 138 9.37 -7.89 4.95
C ASN A 138 8.84 -7.14 3.73
N CYS A 139 8.84 -5.80 3.79
CA CYS A 139 8.39 -4.97 2.67
C CYS A 139 9.32 -5.02 1.45
N GLU A 140 10.61 -5.24 1.64
CA GLU A 140 11.54 -5.45 0.52
C GLU A 140 11.25 -6.76 -0.23
N GLU A 141 10.71 -7.77 0.44
CA GLU A 141 10.27 -9.01 -0.22
C GLU A 141 8.95 -8.80 -0.98
N VAL A 142 7.98 -8.11 -0.37
CA VAL A 142 6.72 -7.71 -1.03
C VAL A 142 7.00 -6.89 -2.29
N LYS A 143 7.98 -6.00 -2.25
CA LYS A 143 8.38 -5.15 -3.38
C LYS A 143 8.82 -5.96 -4.60
N LYS A 144 9.50 -7.10 -4.39
CA LYS A 144 10.00 -8.01 -5.44
C LYS A 144 8.96 -9.01 -5.93
N ALA A 145 7.76 -9.04 -5.34
CA ALA A 145 6.73 -10.01 -5.69
C ALA A 145 6.41 -9.98 -7.19
N ASN A 146 6.49 -11.15 -7.82
CA ASN A 146 6.32 -11.40 -9.26
C ASN A 146 7.28 -10.67 -10.22
N GLU A 147 8.16 -9.81 -9.72
CA GLU A 147 9.24 -9.20 -10.50
C GLU A 147 10.28 -10.29 -10.80
N GLN A 148 10.01 -11.13 -11.81
CA GLN A 148 10.97 -12.14 -12.23
C GLN A 148 12.26 -11.42 -12.61
N TYR A 149 13.34 -11.76 -11.92
CA TYR A 149 14.69 -11.42 -12.37
C TYR A 149 14.84 -12.00 -13.79
N TYR A 150 15.02 -11.13 -14.78
CA TYR A 150 15.51 -11.58 -16.08
C TYR A 150 16.82 -12.33 -15.82
N GLN A 151 16.78 -13.65 -16.00
CA GLN A 151 17.97 -14.51 -16.02
C GLN A 151 18.32 -14.74 -17.49
N PRO A 152 19.32 -14.01 -18.03
CA PRO A 152 19.82 -14.33 -19.37
C PRO A 152 20.30 -15.79 -19.38
N GLY A 153 19.71 -16.64 -20.24
CA GLY A 153 20.15 -18.02 -20.44
C GLY A 153 19.11 -19.13 -20.28
N ARG A 154 17.86 -18.84 -19.86
CA ARG A 154 16.82 -19.89 -19.72
C ARG A 154 16.23 -20.41 -21.03
N PHE A 155 16.51 -19.75 -22.16
CA PHE A 155 16.09 -20.18 -23.49
C PHE A 155 17.30 -20.30 -24.42
N ALA A 156 18.15 -21.30 -24.19
CA ALA A 156 19.15 -21.71 -25.19
C ALA A 156 18.48 -22.71 -26.15
N PHE A 157 18.14 -22.25 -27.35
CA PHE A 157 17.60 -23.11 -28.40
C PHE A 157 18.70 -24.05 -28.92
N SER A 158 18.62 -25.34 -28.61
CA SER A 158 19.40 -26.35 -29.32
C SER A 158 18.72 -26.67 -30.66
N ARG A 159 19.10 -25.96 -31.72
CA ARG A 159 18.91 -26.46 -33.09
C ARG A 159 20.26 -26.62 -33.76
N GLY A 160 20.70 -27.86 -33.82
CA GLY A 160 21.83 -28.32 -34.61
C GLY A 160 21.69 -29.81 -34.87
N ARG A 161 20.72 -30.21 -35.72
CA ARG A 161 20.76 -31.52 -36.36
C ARG A 161 21.90 -31.46 -37.38
N GLN A 162 22.98 -32.19 -37.11
CA GLN A 162 24.10 -32.37 -38.03
C GLN A 162 23.59 -33.15 -39.25
N SER A 163 23.84 -32.62 -40.45
CA SER A 163 23.75 -33.32 -41.73
C SER A 163 25.15 -33.57 -42.25
#